data_AF-A0A2V5NXJ6-F1
#
_entry.id   AF-A0A2V5NXJ6-F1
#
_cell.length_a   1.000
_cell.length_b   1.000
_cell.length_c   1.000
_cell.angle_alpha   90.00
_cell.angle_beta   90.00
_cell.angle_gamma   90.00
#
_symmetry.space_group_name_H-M   'P 1'
#
loop_
_entity.id
_entity.type
_entity.pdbx_description
1 polymer ?
#
loop_
_entity_poly.entity_id
_entity_poly.type
_entity_poly.pdbx_seq_one_letter_code
_entity_poly.pdbx_strand_id
1 'polypeptide(L)' 'MTNSAQRVGLFGGSFDPVHCGHLLVAQAACEELALSRLFFIPAAQSPFK' A
#
# COMPACT_ATOMS: atom_id res chain seq x y z
N MET A 1 26.75 2.71 12.81
CA MET A 1 25.79 2.50 11.71
C MET A 1 24.48 3.09 12.17
N THR A 2 24.09 4.25 11.65
CA THR A 2 22.81 4.87 12.01
C THR A 2 21.70 3.96 11.49
N ASN A 3 20.91 3.40 12.40
CA ASN A 3 19.73 2.62 12.06
C ASN A 3 18.69 3.60 11.48
N SER A 4 18.74 3.83 10.16
CA SER A 4 17.71 4.60 9.47
C SER A 4 16.41 3.80 9.60
N ALA A 5 15.45 4.35 10.34
CA ALA A 5 14.14 3.74 10.51
C ALA A 5 13.58 3.43 9.11
N GLN A 6 13.33 2.16 8.83
CA GLN A 6 12.80 1.70 7.56
C GLN A 6 11.41 2.34 7.37
N ARG A 7 11.24 3.11 6.30
CA ARG A 7 9.94 3.71 5.96
C ARG A 7 9.03 2.65 5.38
N VAL A 8 7.88 2.42 6.01
CA VAL A 8 6.89 1.42 5.59
C VAL A 8 5.58 2.12 5.26
N GLY A 9 4.99 1.78 4.11
CA GLY A 9 3.65 2.23 3.70
C GLY A 9 2.57 1.19 3.99
N LEU A 10 1.37 1.67 4.34
CA LEU A 10 0.16 0.87 4.43
C LEU A 10 -0.85 1.42 3.42
N PHE A 11 -1.23 0.60 2.44
CA PHE A 11 -2.16 0.99 1.39
C PHE A 11 -3.49 0.27 1.58
N GLY A 12 -4.47 0.99 2.13
CA GLY A 12 -5.80 0.47 2.42
C GLY A 12 -6.76 0.62 1.25
N GLY A 13 -7.62 -0.37 1.05
CA GLY A 13 -8.66 -0.33 0.02
C GLY A 13 -9.54 -1.59 0.02
N SER A 14 -10.73 -1.53 -0.58
CA SER A 14 -11.57 -2.73 -0.75
C SER A 14 -10.94 -3.73 -1.72
N PHE A 15 -10.18 -3.26 -2.71
CA PHE A 15 -9.45 -4.11 -3.68
C PHE A 15 -10.30 -5.23 -4.30
N ASP A 16 -11.51 -4.89 -4.77
CA ASP A 16 -12.52 -5.84 -5.26
C ASP A 16 -12.75 -5.71 -6.79
N PRO A 17 -11.87 -6.25 -7.66
CA PRO A 17 -10.58 -6.90 -7.39
C PRO A 17 -9.38 -5.92 -7.47
N VAL A 18 -8.18 -6.40 -7.14
CA VAL A 18 -6.93 -5.69 -7.46
C VAL A 18 -6.80 -5.54 -8.99
N HIS A 19 -6.30 -4.38 -9.44
CA HIS A 19 -6.12 -4.07 -10.86
C HIS A 19 -4.94 -3.11 -11.06
N CYS A 20 -4.55 -2.82 -12.31
CA CYS A 20 -3.34 -2.05 -12.62
C CYS A 20 -3.30 -0.67 -11.96
N GLY A 21 -4.43 0.04 -11.88
CA GLY A 21 -4.52 1.30 -11.13
C GLY A 21 -4.04 1.20 -9.67
N HIS A 22 -4.42 0.14 -8.94
CA HIS A 22 -3.93 -0.09 -7.57
C HIS A 22 -2.41 -0.31 -7.54
N LEU A 23 -1.89 -1.09 -8.50
CA LEU A 23 -0.46 -1.39 -8.58
C LEU A 23 0.37 -0.14 -8.91
N LEU A 24 -0.12 0.70 -9.82
CA LEU A 24 0.53 1.96 -10.20
C LEU A 24 0.61 2.93 -9.01
N VAL A 25 -0.47 3.06 -8.24
CA VAL A 25 -0.48 3.91 -7.04
C VAL A 25 0.49 3.36 -5.98
N ALA A 26 0.49 2.05 -5.74
CA ALA A 26 1.42 1.44 -4.79
C ALA A 26 2.88 1.60 -5.21
N GLN A 27 3.18 1.46 -6.51
CA GLN A 27 4.52 1.65 -7.06
C GLN A 27 4.98 3.10 -6.92
N ALA A 28 4.15 4.05 -7.34
CA ALA A 28 4.45 5.48 -7.22
C ALA A 28 4.69 5.88 -5.76
N ALA A 29 3.86 5.39 -4.82
CA ALA A 29 4.06 5.65 -3.39
C ALA A 29 5.40 5.10 -2.87
N CYS A 30 5.84 3.92 -3.31
CA CYS A 30 7.15 3.38 -2.96
C CYS A 30 8.29 4.27 -3.46
N GLU A 31 8.20 4.75 -4.71
CA GLU A 31 9.22 5.58 -5.37
C GLU A 31 9.28 6.99 -4.77
N GLU A 32 8.15 7.69 -4.74
CA GLU A 32 8.07 9.10 -4.34
C GLU A 32 8.36 9.31 -2.85
N LEU A 33 7.99 8.35 -2.00
CA LEU A 33 8.20 8.43 -0.56
C LEU A 33 9.45 7.64 -0.10
N ALA A 34 10.17 7.04 -1.05
CA ALA A 34 11.32 6.18 -0.81
C ALA A 34 11.05 5.17 0.33
N LEU A 35 9.96 4.40 0.16
CA LEU A 35 9.54 3.37 1.09
C LEU A 35 10.39 2.12 0.90
N SER A 36 10.77 1.50 2.00
CA SER A 36 11.42 0.18 2.01
C SER A 36 10.44 -0.95 1.65
N ARG A 37 9.16 -0.75 1.98
CA ARG A 37 8.08 -1.71 1.76
C ARG A 37 6.74 -1.02 1.82
N LEU A 38 5.78 -1.52 1.06
CA LEU A 38 4.37 -1.16 1.16
C LEU A 38 3.54 -2.43 1.31
N PHE A 39 2.59 -2.41 2.25
CA PHE A 39 1.65 -3.50 2.48
C PHE A 39 0.25 -3.10 2.00
N PHE A 40 -0.37 -3.96 1.21
CA PHE A 40 -1.80 -3.84 0.90
C PHE A 40 -2.60 -4.31 2.11
N ILE A 41 -3.55 -3.48 2.56
CA ILE A 41 -4.43 -3.77 3.70
C ILE A 41 -5.88 -3.79 3.18
N PRO A 42 -6.43 -4.95 2.80
CA PRO A 42 -7.82 -5.06 2.40
C PRO A 42 -8.74 -4.55 3.52
N ALA A 43 -9.65 -3.65 3.18
CA ALA A 43 -10.67 -3.19 4.10
C ALA A 43 -11.62 -4.35 4.44
N ALA A 44 -12.07 -4.41 5.69
CA ALA A 44 -13.12 -5.35 6.07
C ALA A 44 -14.34 -5.16 5.15
N GLN A 45 -14.82 -6.26 4.57
CA GLN A 45 -15.97 -6.20 3.68
C GLN A 45 -17.24 -6.05 4.51
N SER A 46 -17.97 -4.96 4.28
CA SER A 46 -19.30 -4.79 4.86
C SER A 46 -20.23 -5.82 4.24
N PRO A 47 -21.04 -6.56 5.01
CA PRO A 47 -22.06 -7.45 4.45
C PRO A 47 -23.18 -6.69 3.72
N PHE A 48 -23.23 -5.36 3.85
CA PHE A 48 -24.20 -4.47 3.20
C PHE A 48 -23.61 -3.72 2.00
N LYS A 49 -22.39 -4.10 1.57
CA LYS A 49 -21.75 -3.62 0.34
C LYS A 49 -21.58 -4.77 -0.63
#